data_AF-A0A1F6D533-F1
#
_entry.id   AF-A0A1F6D533-F1
#
_cell.length_a   1.000
_cell.length_b   1.000
_cell.length_c   1.000
_cell.angle_alpha   90.00
_cell.angle_beta   90.00
_cell.angle_gamma   90.00
#
_symmetry.space_group_name_H-M   'P 1'
#
loop_
_entity.id
_entity.type
_entity.pdbx_description
1 polymer ?
#
loop_
_entity_poly.entity_id
_entity_poly.type
_entity_poly.pdbx_seq_one_letter_code
_entity_poly.pdbx_strand_id
1 'polypeptide(L)'
;MKNWKSVALAVGGVVFALIGLTGSAGLADKKVGAFETAGRLDPRSVDVMSKLVMGYESLAMATKDSVRTAALYDSAMSACKRALALDPRDAKMAVTAGRLHLNRAILLATTATREDAMPFYVKAEGYLKAAVELNPEDGPSMFNLGLCYSHQEEFDEAVEMFRRAVALDPKDVDSWAQIGLIQVRQKDLDGAIETFKEVTAIQPDHVRAWEYLASLYAQKDMVKKAREADAMAQALQDQAEN
;
A
#
# COMPACT_ATOMS: atom_id res chain seq x y z
N MET A 1 -9.60 -1.77 22.08
CA MET A 1 -9.42 -2.65 20.91
C MET A 1 -9.30 -1.75 19.68
N LYS A 2 -8.09 -1.54 19.16
CA LYS A 2 -7.84 -0.62 18.04
C LYS A 2 -8.46 -1.21 16.76
N ASN A 3 -9.20 -0.36 16.04
CA ASN A 3 -10.05 -0.73 14.91
C ASN A 3 -9.18 -1.18 13.73
N TRP A 4 -9.13 -2.49 13.44
CA TRP A 4 -8.34 -3.07 12.34
C TRP A 4 -8.68 -2.46 10.96
N LYS A 5 -9.88 -1.87 10.82
CA LYS A 5 -10.29 -1.06 9.68
C LYS A 5 -9.31 0.09 9.40
N SER A 6 -8.71 0.70 10.43
CA SER A 6 -7.74 1.79 10.28
C SER A 6 -6.40 1.33 9.69
N VAL A 7 -6.02 0.06 9.89
CA VAL A 7 -4.82 -0.55 9.28
C VAL A 7 -5.11 -0.93 7.83
N ALA A 8 -6.33 -1.42 7.54
CA ALA A 8 -6.78 -1.69 6.18
C ALA A 8 -6.95 -0.42 5.33
N LEU A 9 -7.28 0.73 5.93
CA LEU A 9 -7.44 2.02 5.23
C LEU A 9 -6.10 2.72 4.92
N ALA A 10 -4.99 2.31 5.54
CA ALA A 10 -3.66 2.89 5.35
C ALA A 10 -2.85 2.17 4.26
N VAL A 11 -3.24 0.95 3.88
CA VAL A 11 -2.64 0.18 2.79
C VAL A 11 -3.67 0.20 1.66
N GLY A 12 -3.43 1.03 0.63
CA GLY A 12 -4.31 1.20 -0.54
C GLY A 12 -4.93 -0.11 -1.01
N GLY A 13 -6.23 -0.06 -1.26
CA GLY A 13 -7.08 -1.23 -1.43
C GLY A 13 -6.66 -2.09 -2.61
N VAL A 14 -6.10 -3.27 -2.32
CA VAL A 14 -5.96 -4.34 -3.31
C VAL A 14 -6.51 -5.64 -2.71
N VAL A 15 -7.74 -5.95 -3.13
CA VAL A 15 -8.37 -7.27 -3.25
C VAL A 15 -8.79 -7.96 -1.94
N PHE A 16 -10.01 -7.64 -1.50
CA PHE A 16 -10.88 -8.62 -0.83
C PHE A 16 -11.68 -9.37 -1.91
N ALA A 17 -11.29 -10.62 -2.19
CA ALA A 17 -12.15 -11.59 -2.84
C ALA A 17 -12.29 -12.81 -1.93
N LEU A 18 -13.53 -13.04 -1.50
CA LEU A 18 -14.02 -14.11 -0.63
C LEU A 18 -13.60 -15.51 -1.11
N ILE A 19 -12.83 -16.25 -0.29
CA ILE A 19 -12.89 -17.72 -0.23
C ILE A 19 -12.80 -18.15 1.25
N GLY A 20 -13.78 -18.95 1.69
CA GLY A 20 -14.04 -19.33 3.08
C GLY A 20 -12.81 -19.77 3.90
N LEU A 21 -12.61 -19.11 5.05
CA LEU A 21 -11.43 -19.20 5.91
C LEU A 21 -11.71 -19.97 7.20
N THR A 22 -11.74 -21.30 7.09
CA THR A 22 -11.28 -22.19 8.19
C THR A 22 -10.58 -23.42 7.61
N GLY A 23 -11.04 -23.94 6.47
CA GLY A 23 -10.37 -25.04 5.74
C GLY A 23 -9.18 -24.64 4.85
N SER A 24 -9.14 -23.39 4.39
CA SER A 24 -8.13 -22.90 3.44
C SER A 24 -6.78 -22.57 4.08
N ALA A 25 -6.76 -22.10 5.33
CA ALA A 25 -5.53 -21.77 6.05
C ALA A 25 -4.65 -23.00 6.28
N GLY A 26 -5.23 -24.14 6.70
CA GLY A 26 -4.50 -25.39 6.86
C GLY A 26 -3.97 -25.97 5.55
N LEU A 27 -4.63 -25.70 4.42
CA LEU A 27 -4.15 -26.07 3.09
C LEU A 27 -3.01 -25.15 2.63
N ALA A 28 -3.08 -23.86 2.94
CA ALA A 28 -2.02 -22.89 2.65
C ALA A 28 -0.74 -23.18 3.46
N ASP A 29 -0.86 -23.47 4.76
CA ASP A 29 0.28 -23.85 5.62
C ASP A 29 0.96 -25.13 5.09
N LYS A 30 0.18 -26.15 4.67
CA LYS A 30 0.73 -27.38 4.06
C LYS A 30 1.45 -27.11 2.73
N LYS A 31 0.91 -26.22 1.88
CA LYS A 31 1.54 -25.84 0.61
C LYS A 31 2.86 -25.11 0.84
N VAL A 32 2.91 -24.18 1.80
CA VAL A 32 4.15 -23.50 2.18
C VAL A 32 5.19 -24.48 2.69
N GLY A 33 4.83 -25.42 3.57
CA GLY A 33 5.76 -26.47 4.04
C GLY A 33 6.32 -27.35 2.92
N ALA A 34 5.52 -27.64 1.88
CA ALA A 34 5.99 -28.37 0.71
C ALA A 34 7.01 -27.55 -0.09
N PHE A 35 6.76 -26.25 -0.30
CA PHE A 35 7.70 -25.36 -0.97
C PHE A 35 8.96 -25.08 -0.15
N GLU A 36 8.87 -25.06 1.19
CA GLU A 36 10.05 -24.95 2.05
C GLU A 36 10.96 -26.17 1.89
N THR A 37 10.36 -27.36 1.82
CA THR A 37 11.09 -28.60 1.57
C THR A 37 11.73 -28.58 0.18
N ALA A 38 10.96 -28.19 -0.85
CA ALA A 38 11.49 -28.04 -2.21
C ALA A 38 12.63 -27.01 -2.27
N GLY A 39 12.53 -25.89 -1.55
CA GLY A 39 13.53 -24.82 -1.53
C GLY A 39 14.80 -25.17 -0.76
N ARG A 40 14.77 -26.22 0.09
CA ARG A 40 15.98 -26.83 0.68
C ARG A 40 16.66 -27.77 -0.30
N LEU A 41 15.88 -28.50 -1.11
CA LEU A 41 16.39 -29.42 -2.12
C LEU A 41 16.96 -28.69 -3.34
N ASP A 42 16.29 -27.63 -3.77
CA ASP A 42 16.72 -26.76 -4.86
C ASP A 42 16.75 -25.29 -4.40
N PRO A 43 17.85 -24.86 -3.75
CA PRO A 43 17.96 -23.51 -3.23
C PRO A 43 18.14 -22.44 -4.31
N ARG A 44 18.37 -22.84 -5.58
CA ARG A 44 18.61 -21.95 -6.72
C ARG A 44 17.40 -21.78 -7.64
N SER A 45 16.28 -22.43 -7.35
CA SER A 45 15.05 -22.26 -8.13
C SER A 45 14.29 -20.98 -7.78
N VAL A 46 14.34 -20.00 -8.68
CA VAL A 46 13.55 -18.75 -8.58
C VAL A 46 12.05 -19.07 -8.53
N ASP A 47 11.57 -20.07 -9.27
CA ASP A 47 10.16 -20.50 -9.23
C ASP A 47 9.73 -20.99 -7.84
N VAL A 48 10.57 -21.80 -7.17
CA VAL A 48 10.29 -22.24 -5.80
C VAL A 48 10.26 -21.06 -4.83
N MET A 49 11.17 -20.10 -4.99
CA MET A 49 11.17 -18.88 -4.17
C MET A 49 9.95 -18.01 -4.41
N SER A 50 9.52 -17.83 -5.66
CA SER A 50 8.29 -17.12 -6.00
C SER A 50 7.06 -17.77 -5.36
N LYS A 51 6.98 -19.10 -5.38
CA LYS A 51 5.90 -19.86 -4.72
C LYS A 51 5.92 -19.73 -3.19
N LEU A 52 7.11 -19.68 -2.59
CA LEU A 52 7.27 -19.40 -1.16
C LEU A 52 6.77 -18.00 -0.81
N VAL A 53 7.18 -16.97 -1.56
CA VAL A 53 6.73 -15.58 -1.37
C VAL A 53 5.20 -15.50 -1.42
N MET A 54 4.57 -16.03 -2.47
CA MET A 54 3.12 -16.04 -2.61
C MET A 54 2.42 -16.78 -1.45
N GLY A 55 3.00 -17.89 -1.01
CA GLY A 55 2.46 -18.68 0.10
C GLY A 55 2.50 -17.92 1.43
N TYR A 56 3.64 -17.31 1.76
CA TYR A 56 3.78 -16.50 2.97
C TYR A 56 2.88 -15.25 2.95
N GLU A 57 2.75 -14.57 1.81
CA GLU A 57 1.82 -13.44 1.66
C GLU A 57 0.37 -13.86 1.90
N SER A 58 -0.05 -14.97 1.29
CA SER A 58 -1.41 -15.50 1.48
C SER A 58 -1.70 -15.83 2.95
N LEU A 59 -0.74 -16.42 3.66
CA LEU A 59 -0.86 -16.68 5.09
C LEU A 59 -0.89 -15.39 5.92
N ALA A 60 -0.09 -14.39 5.54
CA ALA A 60 -0.02 -13.10 6.24
C ALA A 60 -1.36 -12.35 6.15
N MET A 61 -2.03 -12.43 4.99
CA MET A 61 -3.37 -11.87 4.79
C MET A 61 -4.48 -12.66 5.52
N ALA A 62 -4.29 -13.96 5.70
CA ALA A 62 -5.28 -14.83 6.35
C ALA A 62 -5.27 -14.73 7.89
N THR A 63 -4.18 -14.27 8.49
CA THR A 63 -4.03 -14.20 9.96
C THR A 63 -4.39 -12.82 10.52
N LYS A 64 -4.98 -12.82 11.72
CA LYS A 64 -5.27 -11.58 12.50
C LYS A 64 -4.20 -11.29 13.55
N ASP A 65 -3.25 -12.21 13.72
CA ASP A 65 -2.15 -12.09 14.68
C ASP A 65 -1.00 -11.31 14.04
N SER A 66 -0.76 -10.09 14.53
CA SER A 66 0.28 -9.19 14.02
C SER A 66 1.70 -9.74 14.18
N VAL A 67 1.95 -10.56 15.21
CA VAL A 67 3.24 -11.23 15.41
C VAL A 67 3.44 -12.31 14.35
N ARG A 68 2.40 -13.10 14.07
CA ARG A 68 2.43 -14.09 12.99
C ARG A 68 2.58 -13.41 11.62
N THR A 69 1.85 -12.32 11.37
CA THR A 69 1.97 -11.53 10.12
C THR A 69 3.40 -11.05 9.92
N ALA A 70 4.02 -10.49 10.96
CA ALA A 70 5.40 -10.02 10.93
C ALA A 70 6.39 -11.15 10.55
N ALA A 71 6.29 -12.32 11.19
CA ALA A 71 7.16 -13.46 10.90
C ALA A 71 6.99 -14.01 9.47
N LEU A 72 5.75 -13.96 8.94
CA LEU A 72 5.45 -14.36 7.57
C LEU A 72 6.06 -13.38 6.55
N TYR A 73 5.98 -12.06 6.80
CA TYR A 73 6.69 -11.08 6.00
C TYR A 73 8.20 -11.28 6.04
N ASP A 74 8.79 -11.55 7.21
CA ASP A 74 10.22 -11.80 7.34
C ASP A 74 10.66 -13.03 6.51
N SER A 75 9.82 -14.07 6.47
CA SER A 75 10.04 -15.27 5.64
C SER A 75 9.91 -14.98 4.14
N ALA A 76 8.89 -14.20 3.75
CA ALA A 76 8.69 -13.77 2.37
C ALA A 76 9.85 -12.89 1.86
N MET A 77 10.33 -11.93 2.67
CA MET A 77 11.47 -11.08 2.33
C MET A 77 12.76 -11.88 2.18
N SER A 78 12.97 -12.92 3.01
CA SER A 78 14.10 -13.84 2.88
C SER A 78 14.05 -14.61 1.54
N ALA A 79 12.88 -15.09 1.13
CA ALA A 79 12.70 -15.73 -0.16
C ALA A 79 12.93 -14.76 -1.34
N CYS A 80 12.41 -13.52 -1.25
CA CYS A 80 12.66 -12.47 -2.25
C CYS A 80 14.16 -12.18 -2.40
N LYS A 81 14.87 -12.01 -1.28
CA LYS A 81 16.32 -11.74 -1.28
C LYS A 81 17.10 -12.85 -1.99
N ARG A 82 16.73 -14.11 -1.75
CA ARG A 82 17.37 -15.25 -2.42
C ARG A 82 17.06 -15.28 -3.92
N ALA A 83 15.82 -14.97 -4.32
CA ALA A 83 15.44 -14.92 -5.73
C ALA A 83 16.20 -13.80 -6.46
N LEU A 84 16.25 -12.60 -5.89
CA LEU A 84 16.97 -11.46 -6.46
C LEU A 84 18.49 -11.64 -6.47
N ALA A 85 19.05 -12.50 -5.60
CA ALA A 85 20.46 -12.86 -5.67
C ALA A 85 20.79 -13.75 -6.90
N LEU A 86 19.79 -14.42 -7.47
CA LEU A 86 19.94 -15.28 -8.65
C LEU A 86 19.53 -14.56 -9.93
N ASP A 87 18.48 -13.74 -9.85
CA ASP A 87 18.05 -12.85 -10.92
C ASP A 87 17.84 -11.42 -10.39
N PRO A 88 18.91 -10.60 -10.38
CA PRO A 88 18.82 -9.20 -9.92
C PRO A 88 17.96 -8.31 -10.82
N ARG A 89 17.58 -8.77 -12.02
CA ARG A 89 16.78 -8.00 -12.98
C ARG A 89 15.31 -8.43 -13.00
N ASP A 90 14.89 -9.31 -12.09
CA ASP A 90 13.48 -9.64 -11.90
C ASP A 90 12.75 -8.44 -11.28
N ALA A 91 12.23 -7.57 -12.15
CA ALA A 91 11.49 -6.38 -11.76
C ALA A 91 10.31 -6.72 -10.84
N LYS A 92 9.57 -7.80 -11.14
CA LYS A 92 8.39 -8.20 -10.37
C LYS A 92 8.76 -8.65 -8.96
N MET A 93 9.87 -9.38 -8.82
CA MET A 93 10.40 -9.74 -7.51
C MET A 93 10.90 -8.50 -6.74
N ALA A 94 11.51 -7.53 -7.42
CA ALA A 94 11.90 -6.27 -6.81
C ALA A 94 10.68 -5.48 -6.30
N VAL A 95 9.59 -5.36 -7.08
CA VAL A 95 8.33 -4.77 -6.61
C VAL A 95 7.83 -5.47 -5.35
N THR A 96 7.84 -6.80 -5.37
CA THR A 96 7.32 -7.62 -4.27
C THR A 96 8.15 -7.43 -2.99
N ALA A 97 9.49 -7.45 -3.11
CA ALA A 97 10.39 -7.16 -2.00
C ALA A 97 10.15 -5.75 -1.44
N GLY A 98 10.04 -4.75 -2.32
CA GLY A 98 9.74 -3.37 -1.97
C GLY A 98 8.45 -3.22 -1.17
N ARG A 99 7.35 -3.80 -1.68
CA ARG A 99 6.04 -3.79 -1.02
C ARG A 99 6.06 -4.49 0.34
N LEU A 100 6.73 -5.65 0.45
CA LEU A 100 6.84 -6.37 1.72
C LEU A 100 7.58 -5.56 2.79
N HIS A 101 8.69 -4.93 2.41
CA HIS A 101 9.43 -4.03 3.29
C HIS A 101 8.58 -2.81 3.69
N LEU A 102 7.85 -2.21 2.75
CA LEU A 102 6.95 -1.09 3.02
C LEU A 102 5.85 -1.48 4.01
N ASN A 103 5.17 -2.60 3.78
CA ASN A 103 4.13 -3.10 4.69
C ASN A 103 4.68 -3.40 6.09
N ARG A 104 5.90 -3.96 6.18
CA ARG A 104 6.56 -4.20 7.46
C ARG A 104 6.90 -2.89 8.17
N ALA A 105 7.36 -1.87 7.43
CA ALA A 105 7.66 -0.55 7.97
C ALA A 105 6.40 0.14 8.52
N ILE A 106 5.30 0.12 7.77
CA ILE A 106 4.01 0.67 8.20
C ILE A 106 3.48 -0.06 9.43
N LEU A 107 3.58 -1.40 9.46
CA LEU A 107 3.20 -2.18 10.63
C LEU A 107 4.02 -1.75 11.87
N LEU A 108 5.35 -1.64 11.75
CA LEU A 108 6.21 -1.22 12.84
C LEU A 108 5.94 0.24 13.27
N ALA A 109 5.68 1.14 12.33
CA ALA A 109 5.33 2.52 12.65
C ALA A 109 4.01 2.64 13.45
N THR A 110 3.12 1.64 13.35
CA THR A 110 1.84 1.62 14.08
C THR A 110 1.88 0.78 15.37
N THR A 111 2.76 -0.22 15.46
CA THR A 111 2.83 -1.15 16.61
C THR A 111 4.07 -0.97 17.50
N ALA A 112 5.09 -0.29 17.01
CA ALA A 112 6.41 -0.11 17.65
C ALA A 112 6.87 1.35 17.51
N THR A 113 8.14 1.60 17.18
CA THR A 113 8.69 2.95 17.02
C THR A 113 8.98 3.29 15.55
N ARG A 114 9.09 4.59 15.24
CA ARG A 114 9.56 5.06 13.92
C ARG A 114 10.99 4.61 13.65
N GLU A 115 11.84 4.53 14.68
CA GLU A 115 13.21 4.05 14.57
C GLU A 115 13.28 2.59 14.13
N ASP A 116 12.40 1.73 14.65
CA ASP A 116 12.29 0.32 14.23
C ASP A 116 11.82 0.19 12.78
N ALA A 117 10.97 1.11 12.31
CA ALA A 117 10.41 1.10 10.96
C ALA A 117 11.40 1.58 9.89
N MET A 118 12.30 2.52 10.22
CA MET A 118 13.18 3.19 9.26
C MET A 118 14.05 2.24 8.42
N PRO A 119 14.68 1.20 8.99
CA PRO A 119 15.46 0.24 8.19
C PRO A 119 14.64 -0.49 7.13
N PHE A 120 13.32 -0.63 7.34
CA PHE A 120 12.42 -1.24 6.37
C PHE A 120 11.99 -0.24 5.30
N TYR A 121 11.78 1.04 5.63
CA TYR A 121 11.56 2.07 4.61
C TYR A 121 12.76 2.19 3.66
N VAL A 122 13.99 2.24 4.19
CA VAL A 122 15.21 2.32 3.37
C VAL A 122 15.35 1.11 2.44
N LYS A 123 15.04 -0.10 2.93
CA LYS A 123 15.04 -1.31 2.07
C LYS A 123 13.93 -1.27 1.03
N ALA A 124 12.73 -0.82 1.40
CA ALA A 124 11.61 -0.69 0.48
C ALA A 124 11.97 0.26 -0.67
N GLU A 125 12.51 1.43 -0.34
CA GLU A 125 12.98 2.43 -1.30
C GLU A 125 14.00 1.84 -2.27
N GLY A 126 15.04 1.14 -1.78
CA GLY A 126 16.06 0.54 -2.64
C GLY A 126 15.48 -0.47 -3.65
N TYR A 127 14.58 -1.34 -3.22
CA TYR A 127 13.92 -2.29 -4.13
C TYR A 127 12.95 -1.62 -5.09
N LEU A 128 12.20 -0.61 -4.64
CA LEU A 128 11.22 0.09 -5.48
C LEU A 128 11.90 1.01 -6.51
N LYS A 129 13.01 1.66 -6.16
CA LYS A 129 13.87 2.38 -7.12
C LYS A 129 14.36 1.43 -8.21
N ALA A 130 14.93 0.29 -7.83
CA ALA A 130 15.38 -0.72 -8.78
C ALA A 130 14.22 -1.22 -9.67
N ALA A 131 13.02 -1.42 -9.11
CA ALA A 131 11.86 -1.83 -9.88
C ALA A 131 11.41 -0.77 -10.91
N VAL A 132 11.38 0.51 -10.52
CA VAL A 132 11.06 1.63 -11.43
C VAL A 132 12.14 1.80 -12.51
N GLU A 133 13.41 1.54 -12.21
CA GLU A 133 14.50 1.54 -13.19
C GLU A 133 14.37 0.38 -14.20
N LEU A 134 14.02 -0.81 -13.72
CA LEU A 134 13.84 -2.00 -14.56
C LEU A 134 12.56 -1.94 -15.40
N ASN A 135 11.50 -1.32 -14.88
CA ASN A 135 10.24 -1.10 -15.59
C ASN A 135 9.69 0.33 -15.34
N PRO A 136 10.09 1.31 -16.15
CA PRO A 136 9.67 2.71 -16.01
C PRO A 136 8.19 2.97 -16.31
N GLU A 137 7.43 2.00 -16.79
CA GLU A 137 5.99 2.11 -17.05
C GLU A 137 5.13 1.38 -16.01
N ASP A 138 5.73 0.99 -14.88
CA ASP A 138 4.99 0.36 -13.77
C ASP A 138 4.44 1.40 -12.78
N GLY A 139 3.24 1.90 -13.05
CA GLY A 139 2.50 2.80 -12.16
C GLY A 139 2.42 2.31 -10.71
N PRO A 140 2.10 1.02 -10.45
CA PRO A 140 2.10 0.46 -9.10
C PRO A 140 3.44 0.58 -8.36
N SER A 141 4.58 0.41 -9.02
CA SER A 141 5.90 0.63 -8.39
C SER A 141 6.13 2.09 -8.04
N MET A 142 5.73 3.01 -8.92
CA MET A 142 5.83 4.45 -8.64
C MET A 142 4.94 4.83 -7.44
N PHE A 143 3.71 4.34 -7.41
CA PHE A 143 2.82 4.54 -6.27
C PHE A 143 3.44 4.04 -4.96
N ASN A 144 3.96 2.81 -4.94
CA ASN A 144 4.62 2.26 -3.75
C ASN A 144 5.87 3.06 -3.35
N LEU A 145 6.66 3.53 -4.31
CA LEU A 145 7.83 4.39 -4.03
C LEU A 145 7.40 5.74 -3.46
N GLY A 146 6.33 6.33 -3.99
CA GLY A 146 5.71 7.54 -3.46
C GLY A 146 5.20 7.36 -2.04
N LEU A 147 4.58 6.23 -1.71
CA LEU A 147 4.19 5.89 -0.34
C LEU A 147 5.41 5.79 0.57
N CYS A 148 6.49 5.17 0.10
CA CYS A 148 7.73 5.07 0.86
C CYS A 148 8.27 6.46 1.22
N TYR A 149 8.41 7.36 0.24
CA TYR A 149 8.84 8.74 0.47
C TYR A 149 7.88 9.53 1.38
N SER A 150 6.56 9.38 1.19
CA SER A 150 5.56 10.04 2.03
C SER A 150 5.67 9.66 3.52
N HIS A 151 5.97 8.39 3.82
CA HIS A 151 6.21 7.94 5.18
C HIS A 151 7.57 8.40 5.74
N GLN A 152 8.56 8.60 4.88
CA GLN A 152 9.86 9.20 5.21
C GLN A 152 9.79 10.73 5.36
N GLU A 153 8.65 11.35 5.01
CA GLU A 153 8.43 12.81 4.98
C GLU A 153 9.19 13.54 3.84
N GLU A 154 9.63 12.78 2.84
CA GLU A 154 10.19 13.27 1.57
C GLU A 154 9.05 13.63 0.61
N PHE A 155 8.36 14.73 0.90
CA PHE A 155 7.09 15.05 0.25
C PHE A 155 7.21 15.41 -1.23
N ASP A 156 8.30 16.04 -1.65
CA ASP A 156 8.48 16.45 -3.04
C ASP A 156 8.73 15.23 -3.93
N GLU A 157 9.59 14.32 -3.48
CA GLU A 157 9.87 13.03 -4.11
C GLU A 157 8.62 12.14 -4.15
N ALA A 158 7.82 12.14 -3.07
CA ALA A 158 6.55 11.42 -3.01
C ALA A 158 5.57 11.93 -4.08
N VAL A 159 5.36 13.25 -4.16
CA VAL A 159 4.46 13.86 -5.15
C VAL A 159 4.95 13.62 -6.57
N GLU A 160 6.26 13.67 -6.83
CA GLU A 160 6.81 13.33 -8.14
C GLU A 160 6.43 11.90 -8.56
N MET A 161 6.60 10.93 -7.67
CA MET A 161 6.28 9.53 -7.98
C MET A 161 4.79 9.31 -8.19
N PHE A 162 3.92 9.91 -7.35
CA PHE A 162 2.47 9.83 -7.56
C PHE A 162 2.03 10.51 -8.86
N ARG A 163 2.63 11.65 -9.24
CA ARG A 163 2.34 12.30 -10.53
C ARG A 163 2.74 11.44 -11.71
N ARG A 164 3.86 10.73 -11.62
CA ARG A 164 4.26 9.77 -12.67
C ARG A 164 3.29 8.59 -12.75
N ALA A 165 2.80 8.08 -11.61
CA ALA A 165 1.75 7.05 -11.60
C ALA A 165 0.45 7.54 -12.26
N VAL A 166 -0.01 8.74 -11.91
CA VAL A 166 -1.18 9.42 -12.52
C VAL A 166 -0.97 9.69 -14.02
N ALA A 167 0.25 9.99 -14.46
CA ALA A 167 0.53 10.19 -15.87
C ALA A 167 0.37 8.89 -16.69
N LEU A 168 0.59 7.73 -16.07
CA LEU A 168 0.36 6.42 -16.69
C LEU A 168 -1.11 6.01 -16.62
N ASP A 169 -1.76 6.26 -15.48
CA ASP A 169 -3.20 6.06 -15.30
C ASP A 169 -3.85 7.29 -14.65
N PRO A 170 -4.45 8.19 -15.46
CA PRO A 170 -5.13 9.37 -14.93
C PRO A 170 -6.33 9.06 -14.02
N LYS A 171 -6.81 7.81 -14.01
CA LYS A 171 -7.92 7.36 -13.16
C LYS A 171 -7.45 6.68 -11.88
N ASP A 172 -6.15 6.67 -11.59
CA ASP A 172 -5.62 6.17 -10.33
C ASP A 172 -5.97 7.11 -9.18
N VAL A 173 -7.13 6.83 -8.56
CA VAL A 173 -7.68 7.58 -7.43
C VAL A 173 -6.75 7.53 -6.22
N ASP A 174 -6.06 6.42 -5.99
CA ASP A 174 -5.19 6.28 -4.82
C ASP A 174 -3.99 7.24 -4.95
N SER A 175 -3.36 7.32 -6.12
CA SER A 175 -2.28 8.28 -6.36
C SER A 175 -2.74 9.74 -6.22
N TRP A 176 -3.90 10.10 -6.80
CA TRP A 176 -4.47 11.43 -6.63
C TRP A 176 -4.75 11.76 -5.16
N ALA A 177 -5.35 10.83 -4.41
CA ALA A 177 -5.64 11.01 -3.00
C ALA A 177 -4.36 11.24 -2.19
N GLN A 178 -3.28 10.50 -2.47
CA GLN A 178 -1.99 10.71 -1.78
C GLN A 178 -1.38 12.09 -2.07
N ILE A 179 -1.47 12.60 -3.30
CA ILE A 179 -1.05 13.96 -3.64
C ILE A 179 -1.84 14.97 -2.80
N GLY A 180 -3.17 14.83 -2.73
CA GLY A 180 -4.04 15.70 -1.94
C GLY A 180 -3.68 15.67 -0.46
N LEU A 181 -3.43 14.49 0.11
CA LEU A 181 -3.00 14.34 1.50
C LEU A 181 -1.68 15.05 1.81
N ILE A 182 -0.71 14.98 0.89
CA ILE A 182 0.57 15.68 1.04
C ILE A 182 0.37 17.20 0.95
N GLN A 183 -0.43 17.70 0.01
CA GLN A 183 -0.75 19.12 -0.10
C GLN A 183 -1.42 19.66 1.17
N VAL A 184 -2.32 18.89 1.80
CA VAL A 184 -2.89 19.24 3.11
C VAL A 184 -1.80 19.38 4.18
N ARG A 185 -0.84 18.44 4.25
CA ARG A 185 0.29 18.51 5.19
C ARG A 185 1.19 19.72 4.93
N GLN A 186 1.40 20.08 3.68
CA GLN A 186 2.14 21.26 3.25
C GLN A 186 1.35 22.57 3.39
N LYS A 187 0.07 22.51 3.81
CA LYS A 187 -0.87 23.64 3.91
C LYS A 187 -1.20 24.31 2.58
N ASP A 188 -0.98 23.62 1.46
CA ASP A 188 -1.48 24.01 0.14
C ASP A 188 -2.97 23.66 0.02
N LEU A 189 -3.81 24.48 0.67
CA LEU A 189 -5.25 24.23 0.73
C LEU A 189 -5.92 24.31 -0.65
N ASP A 190 -5.47 25.23 -1.50
CA ASP A 190 -6.03 25.40 -2.85
C ASP A 190 -5.68 24.22 -3.75
N GLY A 191 -4.41 23.80 -3.76
CA GLY A 191 -4.00 22.61 -4.50
C GLY A 191 -4.71 21.35 -3.99
N ALA A 192 -4.84 21.17 -2.67
CA ALA A 192 -5.54 20.03 -2.09
C ALA A 192 -7.03 19.99 -2.50
N ILE A 193 -7.72 21.14 -2.54
CA ILE A 193 -9.11 21.22 -2.99
C ILE A 193 -9.24 20.77 -4.45
N GLU A 194 -8.38 21.26 -5.34
CA GLU A 194 -8.43 20.86 -6.75
C GLU A 194 -8.11 19.37 -6.91
N THR A 195 -7.12 18.85 -6.20
CA THR A 195 -6.78 17.42 -6.22
C THR A 195 -7.93 16.54 -5.71
N PHE A 196 -8.58 16.89 -4.60
CA PHE A 196 -9.71 16.09 -4.12
C PHE A 196 -10.97 16.24 -4.97
N LYS A 197 -11.14 17.35 -5.70
CA LYS A 197 -12.18 17.47 -6.73
C LYS A 197 -11.94 16.46 -7.85
N GLU A 198 -10.71 16.29 -8.33
CA GLU A 198 -10.37 15.25 -9.31
C GLU A 198 -10.69 13.85 -8.77
N VAL A 199 -10.35 13.55 -7.51
CA VAL A 199 -10.73 12.28 -6.88
C VAL A 199 -12.24 12.06 -6.93
N THR A 200 -13.05 13.05 -6.52
CA THR A 200 -14.52 12.92 -6.56
C THR A 200 -15.11 12.92 -7.97
N ALA A 201 -14.40 13.46 -8.96
CA ALA A 201 -14.82 13.41 -10.36
C ALA A 201 -14.58 12.02 -10.97
N ILE A 202 -13.45 11.39 -10.64
CA ILE A 202 -13.10 10.03 -11.08
C ILE A 202 -13.94 9.00 -10.32
N GLN A 203 -14.06 9.17 -9.00
CA GLN A 203 -14.78 8.27 -8.10
C GLN A 203 -15.74 9.06 -7.19
N PRO A 204 -16.98 9.30 -7.66
CA PRO A 204 -17.97 10.07 -6.92
C PRO A 204 -18.39 9.46 -5.58
N ASP A 205 -18.22 8.15 -5.39
CA ASP A 205 -18.54 7.43 -4.14
C ASP A 205 -17.38 7.39 -3.12
N HIS A 206 -16.27 8.10 -3.39
CA HIS A 206 -15.11 8.12 -2.51
C HIS A 206 -15.35 9.01 -1.27
N VAL A 207 -15.97 8.44 -0.23
CA VAL A 207 -16.37 9.10 1.03
C VAL A 207 -15.27 10.00 1.61
N ARG A 208 -14.06 9.47 1.79
CA ARG A 208 -12.93 10.21 2.38
C ARG A 208 -12.57 11.49 1.61
N ALA A 209 -12.74 11.50 0.28
CA ALA A 209 -12.41 12.68 -0.51
C ALA A 209 -13.43 13.80 -0.29
N TRP A 210 -14.71 13.46 -0.15
CA TRP A 210 -15.75 14.40 0.24
C TRP A 210 -15.51 14.96 1.65
N GLU A 211 -15.11 14.13 2.62
CA GLU A 211 -14.72 14.58 3.97
C GLU A 211 -13.55 15.58 3.92
N TYR A 212 -12.52 15.30 3.12
CA TYR A 212 -11.40 16.23 2.93
C TYR A 212 -11.85 17.54 2.28
N LEU A 213 -12.68 17.49 1.23
CA LEU A 213 -13.22 18.69 0.60
C LEU A 213 -14.03 19.54 1.59
N ALA A 214 -14.89 18.92 2.40
CA ALA A 214 -15.68 19.64 3.38
C ALA A 214 -14.80 20.35 4.42
N SER A 215 -13.81 19.64 4.96
CA SER A 215 -12.83 20.20 5.91
C SER A 215 -12.04 21.35 5.28
N LEU A 216 -11.58 21.19 4.04
CA LEU A 216 -10.79 22.22 3.33
C LEU A 216 -11.64 23.45 3.00
N TYR A 217 -12.88 23.27 2.54
CA TYR A 217 -13.80 24.37 2.32
C TYR A 217 -14.14 25.11 3.62
N ALA A 218 -14.30 24.40 4.73
CA ALA A 218 -14.53 25.02 6.03
C ALA A 218 -13.33 25.86 6.48
N GLN A 219 -12.10 25.36 6.32
CA GLN A 219 -10.87 26.12 6.61
C GLN A 219 -10.73 27.39 5.75
N LYS A 220 -11.34 27.42 4.57
CA LYS A 220 -11.39 28.58 3.67
C LYS A 220 -12.64 29.45 3.83
N ASP A 221 -13.43 29.23 4.88
CA ASP A 221 -14.71 29.92 5.15
C ASP A 221 -15.74 29.80 3.99
N MET A 222 -15.60 28.77 3.14
CA MET A 222 -16.54 28.47 2.05
C MET A 222 -17.72 27.65 2.56
N VAL A 223 -18.48 28.20 3.50
CA VAL A 223 -19.51 27.50 4.30
C VAL A 223 -20.51 26.72 3.44
N LYS A 224 -20.96 27.28 2.31
CA LYS A 224 -21.94 26.61 1.45
C LYS A 224 -21.36 25.32 0.84
N LYS A 225 -20.14 25.40 0.28
CA LYS A 225 -19.46 24.24 -0.34
C LYS A 225 -19.09 23.19 0.70
N ALA A 226 -18.69 23.61 1.89
CA ALA A 226 -18.39 22.70 3.00
C ALA A 226 -19.61 21.84 3.35
N ARG A 227 -20.79 22.47 3.54
CA ARG A 227 -22.04 21.76 3.84
C ARG A 227 -22.48 20.82 2.72
N GLU A 228 -22.29 21.22 1.47
CA GLU A 228 -22.60 20.37 0.30
C GLU A 228 -21.71 19.12 0.29
N ALA A 229 -20.40 19.28 0.49
CA ALA A 229 -19.46 18.16 0.55
C ALA A 229 -19.72 17.24 1.76
N ASP A 230 -20.01 17.80 2.94
CA ASP A 230 -20.39 17.02 4.14
C ASP A 230 -21.66 16.18 3.88
N ALA A 231 -22.67 16.78 3.26
CA ALA A 231 -23.91 16.07 2.93
C ALA A 231 -23.68 14.92 1.94
N MET A 232 -22.78 15.10 0.97
CA MET A 232 -22.39 14.02 0.05
C MET A 232 -21.66 12.89 0.79
N ALA A 233 -20.70 13.21 1.66
CA ALA A 233 -19.99 12.22 2.46
C ALA A 233 -20.95 11.39 3.33
N GLN A 234 -21.87 12.05 4.04
CA GLN A 234 -22.86 11.41 4.90
C GLN A 234 -23.80 10.49 4.09
N ALA A 235 -24.32 10.98 2.96
CA ALA A 235 -25.23 10.19 2.12
C ALA A 235 -24.57 8.91 1.59
N LEU A 236 -23.29 8.98 1.20
CA LEU A 236 -22.52 7.81 0.75
C LEU A 236 -22.23 6.84 1.90
N GLN A 237 -21.93 7.36 3.09
CA GLN A 237 -21.72 6.53 4.27
C GLN A 237 -23.00 5.77 4.66
N ASP A 238 -24.14 6.45 4.69
CA ASP A 238 -25.43 5.85 5.00
C ASP A 238 -25.82 4.77 3.96
N GLN A 239 -25.44 4.95 2.69
CA GLN A 239 -25.63 3.93 1.65
C GLN A 239 -24.77 2.69 1.85
N ALA A 240 -23.56 2.83 2.41
CA ALA A 240 -22.66 1.70 2.64
C ALA A 240 -23.04 0.86 3.88
N GLU A 241 -23.85 1.42 4.78
CA GLU A 241 -24.31 0.77 6.02
C GLU A 241 -25.65 0.02 5.85
N ASN A 242 -26.36 0.21 4.74
CA ASN A 242 -27.63 -0.44 4.41
C ASN A 242 -27.48 -1.54 3.36
#